data_AF-A0A9Y2E828-F1
#
_entry.id   AF-A0A9Y2E828-F1
#
_cell.length_a   1.000
_cell.length_b   1.000
_cell.length_c   1.000
_cell.angle_alpha   90.00
_cell.angle_beta   90.00
_cell.angle_gamma   90.00
#
_symmetry.space_group_name_H-M   'P 1'
#
loop_
_entity.id
_entity.type
_entity.pdbx_description
1 polymer ?
#
loop_
_entity_poly.entity_id
_entity_poly.type
_entity_poly.pdbx_seq_one_letter_code
_entity_poly.pdbx_strand_id
1 'polypeptide(L)' 'MSSIDTASRTLTIRRTDSVPAAARVRHVDQLEESAREQFYDLVASDSPSAAVDGTSFVDGEVIVFTDYYRIDVS' A
#
# COMPACT_ATOMS: atom_id res chain seq x y z
N MET A 1 -30.52 9.17 6.73
CA MET A 1 -29.34 8.31 6.88
C MET A 1 -28.55 8.46 5.59
N SER A 2 -27.44 9.18 5.64
CA SER A 2 -26.57 9.37 4.46
C SER A 2 -25.99 8.03 4.06
N SER A 3 -26.18 7.64 2.80
CA SER A 3 -25.42 6.55 2.19
C SER A 3 -23.94 6.89 2.36
N ILE A 4 -23.21 6.09 3.12
CA ILE A 4 -21.76 6.15 3.10
C ILE A 4 -21.39 5.64 1.71
N ASP A 5 -20.98 6.57 0.85
CA ASP A 5 -20.32 6.27 -0.41
C ASP A 5 -18.98 5.66 -0.03
N THR A 6 -18.96 4.34 0.23
CA THR A 6 -17.73 3.59 0.37
C THR A 6 -17.16 3.44 -1.04
N ALA A 7 -16.58 4.52 -1.57
CA ALA A 7 -15.80 4.44 -2.78
C ALA A 7 -14.71 3.38 -2.54
N SER A 8 -14.84 2.25 -3.23
CA SER A 8 -13.90 1.14 -3.14
C SER A 8 -12.51 1.66 -3.53
N ARG A 9 -11.62 1.82 -2.55
CA ARG A 9 -10.25 2.24 -2.81
C ARG A 9 -9.48 1.07 -3.39
N THR A 10 -8.69 1.33 -4.40
CA THR A 10 -7.76 0.35 -4.97
C THR A 10 -6.36 0.70 -4.54
N LEU A 11 -5.70 -0.23 -3.87
CA LEU A 11 -4.29 -0.17 -3.55
C LEU A 11 -3.51 -0.82 -4.68
N THR A 12 -2.55 -0.10 -5.25
CA THR A 12 -1.57 -0.63 -6.18
C THR A 12 -0.19 -0.51 -5.57
N ILE A 13 0.64 -1.54 -5.71
CA ILE A 13 2.05 -1.49 -5.33
C ILE A 13 2.94 -1.48 -6.57
N ARG A 14 4.04 -0.73 -6.52
CA ARG A 14 5.02 -0.71 -7.60
C ARG A 14 6.41 -0.78 -7.02
N ARG A 15 7.22 -1.73 -7.49
CA ARG A 15 8.65 -1.74 -7.16
C ARG A 15 9.30 -0.47 -7.71
N THR A 16 10.22 0.11 -6.95
CA THR A 16 10.99 1.27 -7.35
C THR A 16 12.45 1.11 -6.90
N ASP A 17 13.38 1.65 -7.69
CA ASP A 17 14.81 1.63 -7.35
C ASP A 17 15.23 2.85 -6.53
N SER A 18 14.30 3.78 -6.26
CA SER A 18 14.62 5.04 -5.59
C SER A 18 13.46 5.55 -4.75
N VAL A 19 13.80 6.12 -3.59
CA VAL A 19 12.84 6.71 -2.68
C VAL A 19 12.82 8.23 -2.89
N PRO A 20 11.67 8.82 -3.28
CA PRO A 20 11.57 10.28 -3.38
C PRO A 20 11.84 10.95 -2.03
N ALA A 21 12.54 12.08 -2.02
CA ALA A 21 12.89 12.78 -0.78
C ALA A 21 11.67 13.25 0.05
N ALA A 22 10.53 13.48 -0.61
CA ALA A 22 9.28 13.86 0.04
C ALA A 22 8.38 12.65 0.41
N ALA A 23 8.79 11.42 0.08
CA ALA A 23 8.00 10.24 0.36
C ALA A 23 8.02 9.90 1.85
N ARG A 24 6.86 9.51 2.38
CA ARG A 24 6.80 8.83 3.67
C ARG A 24 7.38 7.44 3.50
N VAL A 25 8.36 7.09 4.33
CA VAL A 25 9.00 5.77 4.30
C VAL A 25 8.58 4.98 5.54
N ARG A 26 8.16 3.73 5.34
CA ARG A 26 7.83 2.78 6.41
C ARG A 26 8.47 1.44 6.10
N HIS A 27 8.95 0.74 7.11
CA HIS A 27 9.39 -0.65 6.95
C HIS A 27 8.21 -1.60 7.09
N VAL A 28 8.28 -2.77 6.44
CA VAL A 28 7.20 -3.76 6.47
C VAL A 28 6.85 -4.24 7.89
N ASP A 29 7.83 -4.24 8.81
CA ASP A 29 7.66 -4.60 10.22
C ASP A 29 6.99 -3.51 11.05
N GLN A 30 6.91 -2.28 10.53
CA GLN A 30 6.17 -1.16 11.10
C GLN A 30 4.72 -1.10 10.61
N LEU A 31 4.30 -2.03 9.74
CA LEU A 31 2.91 -2.19 9.35
C LEU A 31 2.15 -2.93 10.46
N GLU A 32 0.92 -2.50 10.70
CA GLU A 32 -0.05 -3.30 11.46
C GLU A 32 -0.26 -4.64 10.77
N GLU A 33 -0.59 -5.68 11.54
CA GLU A 33 -0.64 -7.06 11.05
C GLU A 33 -1.49 -7.23 9.78
N SER A 34 -2.70 -6.68 9.76
CA SER A 34 -3.60 -6.74 8.61
C SER A 34 -3.05 -6.02 7.38
N ALA A 35 -2.37 -4.89 7.56
CA ALA A 35 -1.73 -4.17 6.45
C ALA A 35 -0.51 -4.94 5.93
N ARG A 36 0.24 -5.60 6.83
CA ARG A 36 1.39 -6.41 6.48
C ARG A 36 1.00 -7.65 5.66
N GLU A 37 -0.03 -8.35 6.09
CA GLU A 37 -0.59 -9.50 5.36
C GLU A 37 -1.02 -9.08 3.95
N GLN A 38 -1.79 -8.00 3.84
CA GLN A 38 -2.22 -7.46 2.56
C GLN A 38 -1.05 -7.04 1.66
N PHE A 39 -0.01 -6.44 2.24
CA PHE A 39 1.21 -6.09 1.50
C PHE A 39 1.91 -7.34 0.95
N TYR A 40 2.02 -8.41 1.75
CA TYR A 40 2.61 -9.67 1.29
C TYR A 40 1.79 -10.33 0.19
N ASP A 41 0.46 -10.34 0.30
CA ASP A 41 -0.41 -10.87 -0.75
C ASP A 41 -0.21 -10.14 -2.07
N LEU A 42 -0.08 -8.82 -2.04
CA LEU A 42 0.17 -7.99 -3.22
C LEU A 42 1.56 -8.22 -3.83
N VAL A 43 2.60 -8.40 -3.00
CA VAL A 43 3.96 -8.69 -3.47
C VAL A 43 4.06 -10.10 -4.07
N ALA A 44 3.32 -11.06 -3.52
CA ALA A 44 3.29 -12.43 -4.01
C ALA A 44 2.39 -12.63 -5.25
N SER A 45 1.48 -11.69 -5.50
CA SER A 45 0.55 -11.76 -6.62
C SER A 45 1.17 -11.27 -7.94
N ASP A 46 0.82 -11.94 -9.05
CA ASP A 46 1.09 -11.44 -10.40
C ASP A 46 0.34 -10.13 -10.72
N SER A 47 -0.73 -9.85 -9.96
CA SER A 47 -1.51 -8.61 -10.03
C SER A 47 -1.17 -7.73 -8.83
N PRO A 48 -0.44 -6.62 -9.00
CA PRO A 48 0.02 -5.78 -7.89
C PRO A 48 -1.06 -4.80 -7.42
N SER A 49 -2.34 -5.16 -7.52
CA SER A 49 -3.47 -4.30 -7.18
C SER A 49 -4.57 -5.08 -6.47
N ALA A 50 -5.09 -4.54 -5.38
CA ALA A 50 -6.22 -5.11 -4.63
C ALA A 50 -7.16 -4.02 -4.12
N ALA A 51 -8.42 -4.38 -3.93
CA ALA A 51 -9.35 -3.52 -3.19
C ALA A 51 -8.91 -3.43 -1.73
N VAL A 52 -9.01 -2.23 -1.15
CA VAL A 52 -8.65 -2.00 0.25
C VAL A 52 -9.76 -1.34 1.03
N ASP A 53 -10.09 -1.99 2.14
CA ASP A 53 -11.04 -1.48 3.12
C ASP A 53 -10.25 -0.74 4.21
N GLY A 54 -9.81 0.50 3.93
CA GLY A 54 -9.19 1.31 4.99
C GLY A 54 -8.25 2.43 4.56
N THR A 55 -7.50 2.91 5.56
CA THR A 55 -6.51 4.00 5.47
C THR A 55 -5.11 3.56 5.91
N SER A 56 -4.87 2.24 5.99
CA SER A 56 -3.62 1.64 6.47
C SER A 56 -2.40 2.03 5.63
N PHE A 57 -2.68 2.43 4.38
CA PHE A 57 -1.69 2.95 3.45
C PHE A 57 -1.98 4.38 3.03
N VAL A 58 -0.90 5.12 2.78
CA VAL A 58 -0.93 6.50 2.29
C VAL A 58 -0.42 6.54 0.86
N ASP A 59 -1.16 7.23 -0.01
CA ASP A 59 -0.75 7.43 -1.40
C ASP A 59 0.66 8.06 -1.48
N GLY A 60 1.50 7.47 -2.33
CA GLY A 60 2.90 7.87 -2.51
C GLY A 60 3.85 7.44 -1.38
N GLU A 61 3.39 6.73 -0.35
CA GLU A 61 4.31 6.17 0.64
C GLU A 61 5.16 5.04 0.04
N VAL A 62 6.33 4.82 0.63
CA VAL A 62 7.25 3.75 0.22
C VAL A 62 7.44 2.77 1.36
N ILE A 63 7.14 1.51 1.09
CA ILE A 63 7.35 0.38 2.00
C ILE A 63 8.70 -0.27 1.69
N VAL A 64 9.53 -0.40 2.73
CA VAL A 64 10.82 -1.10 2.66
C VAL A 64 10.63 -2.55 3.08
N PHE A 65 10.92 -3.47 2.16
CA PHE A 65 10.95 -4.92 2.39
C PHE A 65 12.30 -5.48 1.93
N THR A 66 12.31 -6.42 0.97
CA THR A 66 13.51 -6.82 0.22
C THR A 66 13.92 -5.77 -0.81
N ASP A 67 12.94 -4.98 -1.26
CA ASP A 67 13.06 -3.86 -2.18
C ASP A 67 12.18 -2.69 -1.70
N TYR A 68 12.19 -1.59 -2.44
CA TYR A 68 11.29 -0.47 -2.20
C TYR A 68 10.01 -0.61 -3.01
N TYR A 69 8.86 -0.47 -2.35
CA TYR A 69 7.56 -0.53 -2.97
C TYR A 69 6.79 0.76 -2.74
N ARG A 70 6.50 1.48 -3.81
CA ARG A 70 5.63 2.65 -3.75
C ARG A 70 4.17 2.21 -3.75
N ILE A 71 3.41 2.83 -2.86
CA ILE A 71 1.97 2.66 -2.72
C ILE A 71 1.27 3.73 -3.56
N ASP A 72 0.33 3.32 -4.40
CA ASP A 72 -0.62 4.22 -5.05
C ASP A 72 -2.04 3.84 -4.57
N VAL A 73 -2.78 4.80 -4.01
CA VAL A 73 -4.15 4.60 -3.53
C VAL A 73 -5.09 5.46 -4.37
N SER A 74 -6.02 4.81 -5.07
CA SER A 74 -6.95 5.45 -6.02
C SER A 74 -8.41 5.08 -5.77
#